data_AF-A0A7X4L5C1-F1
#
_entry.id   AF-A0A7X4L5C1-F1
#
_cell.length_a   1.000
_cell.length_b   1.000
_cell.length_c   1.000
_cell.angle_alpha   90.00
_cell.angle_beta   90.00
_cell.angle_gamma   90.00
#
_symmetry.space_group_name_H-M   'P 1'
#
loop_
_entity.id
_entity.type
_entity.pdbx_description
1 polymer ?
#
loop_
_entity_poly.entity_id
_entity_poly.type
_entity_poly.pdbx_seq_one_letter_code
_entity_poly.pdbx_strand_id
1 'polypeptide(L)'
;IIQNWLNNQGIYPERGCKEEYSFYAYKCYPIDEHRRQYFQKICSGKKPSIGYKLIPLLARKGMLDSVWTTNLDDLVVTACIGNGIQAIEITLDSVQRLNNRPQNRHELPVIKLHGDFKYGDLKNTEEELLNQDKTFRERLIEYVQDKHLIVLGYSGRDTSLMDTLKEAYSKQGGGILYWCGYGDNINSDIAELIQIATKNGRRAFYIPTDGFDSTLRKITQIVVEDDNNLKKELLELHQTSNINDTITPFDLKCERVNKLLKSNIFRISFPDEVFVFDVSISDKPWKFVDERTLERNDISAVPYNKQIWAFGRLDIIKDIFKDVMNSDIQRKPLANIKIYNTAVSRLLLTTICKILALQSNLKTDYKDKIWTENNSKSISGHIVYNAVLLSFDRISGEYYLSLNPD
;
A
#
# COMPACT_ATOMS: atom_id res chain seq x y z
N ILE A 1 -19.21 0.66 8.52
CA ILE A 1 -20.58 0.50 7.95
C ILE A 1 -21.03 -0.96 8.09
N ILE A 2 -20.36 -1.93 7.44
CA ILE A 2 -20.75 -3.36 7.52
C ILE A 2 -20.77 -3.90 8.96
N GLN A 3 -19.72 -3.68 9.74
CA GLN A 3 -19.69 -4.13 11.13
C GLN A 3 -20.79 -3.51 12.00
N ASN A 4 -21.05 -2.21 11.84
CA ASN A 4 -22.11 -1.54 12.61
C ASN A 4 -23.49 -2.16 12.29
N TRP A 5 -23.72 -2.53 11.03
CA TRP A 5 -24.93 -3.25 10.65
C TRP A 5 -24.99 -4.64 11.30
N LEU A 6 -23.89 -5.41 11.29
CA LEU A 6 -23.80 -6.73 11.93
C LEU A 6 -24.05 -6.66 13.44
N ASN A 7 -23.41 -5.71 14.13
CA ASN A 7 -23.57 -5.51 15.57
C ASN A 7 -25.03 -5.15 15.93
N ASN A 8 -25.71 -4.34 15.11
CA ASN A 8 -27.10 -3.97 15.33
C ASN A 8 -28.09 -5.15 15.24
N GLN A 9 -27.69 -6.28 14.63
CA GLN A 9 -28.54 -7.48 14.58
C GLN A 9 -28.47 -8.32 15.85
N GLY A 10 -27.45 -8.12 16.72
CA GLY A 10 -27.28 -8.83 17.99
C GLY A 10 -26.95 -10.33 17.90
N ILE A 11 -26.88 -10.91 16.70
CA ILE A 11 -26.66 -12.35 16.46
C ILE A 11 -25.30 -12.67 15.81
N TYR A 12 -24.51 -11.65 15.50
CA TYR A 12 -23.22 -11.80 14.81
C TYR A 12 -22.08 -11.50 15.77
N PRO A 13 -20.93 -12.19 15.62
CA PRO A 13 -19.76 -11.95 16.44
C PRO A 13 -19.26 -10.51 16.28
N GLU A 14 -18.68 -9.99 17.37
CA GLU A 14 -18.02 -8.69 17.36
C GLU A 14 -16.77 -8.73 16.46
N ARG A 15 -16.38 -7.56 15.96
CA ARG A 15 -15.23 -7.42 15.07
C ARG A 15 -13.95 -7.90 15.75
N GLY A 16 -13.24 -8.82 15.11
CA GLY A 16 -11.97 -9.33 15.63
C GLY A 16 -12.13 -10.40 16.71
N CYS A 17 -13.35 -10.89 16.95
CA CYS A 17 -13.57 -12.07 17.78
C CYS A 17 -12.87 -13.30 17.18
N LYS A 18 -12.41 -14.23 18.03
CA LYS A 18 -11.64 -15.41 17.57
C LYS A 18 -12.50 -16.32 16.68
N GLU A 19 -13.79 -16.42 16.99
CA GLU A 19 -14.77 -17.27 16.32
C GLU A 19 -15.36 -16.61 15.06
N GLU A 20 -14.99 -15.36 14.74
CA GLU A 20 -15.57 -14.57 13.65
C GLU A 20 -15.49 -15.31 12.31
N TYR A 21 -14.31 -15.85 11.97
CA TYR A 21 -14.08 -16.58 10.71
C TYR A 21 -14.95 -17.84 10.63
N SER A 22 -14.89 -18.70 11.64
CA SER A 22 -15.61 -19.97 11.66
C SER A 22 -17.12 -19.73 11.64
N PHE A 23 -17.61 -18.79 12.45
CA PHE A 23 -19.03 -18.43 12.51
C PHE A 23 -19.58 -18.04 11.13
N TYR A 24 -18.88 -17.15 10.40
CA TYR A 24 -19.33 -16.74 9.08
C TYR A 24 -19.22 -17.87 8.05
N ALA A 25 -18.16 -18.70 8.12
CA ALA A 25 -18.02 -19.85 7.23
C ALA A 25 -19.20 -20.84 7.39
N TYR A 26 -19.56 -21.20 8.61
CA TYR A 26 -20.71 -22.08 8.89
C TYR A 26 -22.05 -21.42 8.51
N LYS A 27 -22.22 -20.12 8.79
CA LYS A 27 -23.49 -19.43 8.52
C LYS A 27 -23.73 -19.22 7.02
N CYS A 28 -22.69 -18.95 6.24
CA CYS A 28 -22.81 -18.79 4.79
C CYS A 28 -22.96 -20.13 4.05
N TYR A 29 -22.33 -21.18 4.56
CA TYR A 29 -22.30 -22.49 3.93
C TYR A 29 -22.51 -23.59 4.97
N PRO A 30 -23.77 -23.88 5.35
CA PRO A 30 -24.05 -24.89 6.38
C PRO A 30 -23.67 -26.32 5.96
N ILE A 31 -23.58 -26.57 4.64
CA ILE A 31 -23.22 -27.86 4.07
C ILE A 31 -21.72 -27.89 3.82
N ASP A 32 -21.05 -28.90 4.40
CA ASP A 32 -19.61 -29.10 4.33
C ASP A 32 -19.07 -29.13 2.91
N GLU A 33 -19.72 -29.89 2.02
CA GLU A 33 -19.33 -29.96 0.62
C GLU A 33 -19.31 -28.58 -0.06
N HIS A 34 -20.28 -27.72 0.24
CA HIS A 34 -20.33 -26.37 -0.30
C HIS A 34 -19.21 -25.49 0.26
N ARG A 35 -18.86 -25.64 1.55
CA ARG A 35 -17.68 -24.99 2.15
C ARG A 35 -16.40 -25.42 1.44
N ARG A 36 -16.21 -26.74 1.25
CA ARG A 36 -15.05 -27.29 0.54
C ARG A 36 -14.92 -26.70 -0.85
N GLN A 37 -15.99 -26.76 -1.65
CA GLN A 37 -15.99 -26.23 -3.01
C GLN A 37 -15.72 -24.73 -3.06
N TYR A 38 -16.25 -23.97 -2.09
CA TYR A 38 -15.99 -22.53 -1.98
C TYR A 38 -14.50 -22.24 -1.77
N PHE A 39 -13.87 -22.89 -0.78
CA PHE A 39 -12.45 -22.67 -0.50
C PHE A 39 -11.55 -23.22 -1.61
N GLN A 40 -11.87 -24.40 -2.17
CA GLN A 40 -11.18 -24.92 -3.35
C GLN A 40 -11.23 -23.94 -4.51
N LYS A 41 -12.38 -23.32 -4.77
CA LYS A 41 -12.53 -22.31 -5.82
C LYS A 41 -11.70 -21.05 -5.55
N ILE A 42 -11.59 -20.62 -4.30
CA ILE A 42 -10.74 -19.47 -3.91
C ILE A 42 -9.25 -19.79 -4.13
N CYS A 43 -8.83 -21.00 -3.76
CA CYS A 43 -7.44 -21.46 -3.91
C CYS A 43 -7.08 -21.83 -5.36
N SER A 44 -8.07 -22.17 -6.18
CA SER A 44 -7.87 -22.58 -7.57
C SER A 44 -7.25 -21.46 -8.42
N GLY A 45 -6.30 -21.84 -9.28
CA GLY A 45 -5.62 -20.91 -10.20
C GLY A 45 -4.65 -19.92 -9.54
N LYS A 46 -4.43 -20.01 -8.22
CA LYS A 46 -3.42 -19.20 -7.53
C LYS A 46 -2.02 -19.71 -7.88
N LYS A 47 -1.10 -18.78 -8.09
CA LYS A 47 0.30 -19.08 -8.42
C LYS A 47 1.20 -18.82 -7.20
N PRO A 48 2.23 -19.65 -6.97
CA PRO A 48 3.17 -19.42 -5.88
C PRO A 48 3.86 -18.07 -6.02
N SER A 49 3.83 -17.25 -4.96
CA SER A 49 4.63 -16.03 -4.87
C SER A 49 6.13 -16.36 -4.76
N ILE A 50 6.99 -15.34 -4.79
CA ILE A 50 8.44 -15.56 -4.71
C ILE A 50 8.83 -16.34 -3.46
N GLY A 51 8.24 -16.08 -2.29
CA GLY A 51 8.55 -16.81 -1.05
C GLY A 51 8.34 -18.31 -1.20
N TYR A 52 7.22 -18.74 -1.79
CA TYR A 52 6.97 -20.16 -2.04
C TYR A 52 7.98 -20.75 -3.03
N LYS A 53 8.36 -20.02 -4.08
CA LYS A 53 9.36 -20.48 -5.07
C LYS A 53 10.76 -20.67 -4.47
N LEU A 54 11.04 -20.07 -3.32
CA LEU A 54 12.32 -20.23 -2.61
C LEU A 54 12.34 -21.45 -1.68
N ILE A 55 11.19 -22.02 -1.32
CA ILE A 55 11.08 -23.21 -0.46
C ILE A 55 11.91 -24.40 -1.02
N PRO A 56 11.83 -24.75 -2.33
CA PRO A 56 12.62 -25.85 -2.87
C PRO A 56 14.14 -25.60 -2.77
N LEU A 57 14.59 -24.36 -2.92
CA LEU A 57 16.01 -23.99 -2.78
C LEU A 57 16.49 -24.27 -1.35
N LEU A 58 15.71 -23.84 -0.36
CA LEU A 58 16.00 -24.10 1.06
C LEU A 58 16.01 -25.59 1.40
N ALA A 59 15.06 -26.35 0.83
CA ALA A 59 14.98 -27.80 1.02
C ALA A 59 16.19 -28.54 0.41
N ARG A 60 16.60 -28.22 -0.84
CA ARG A 60 17.79 -28.82 -1.48
C ARG A 60 19.08 -28.52 -0.72
N LYS A 61 19.17 -27.34 -0.10
CA LYS A 61 20.27 -26.99 0.80
C LYS A 61 20.28 -27.74 2.12
N GLY A 62 19.20 -28.43 2.46
CA GLY A 62 19.03 -29.11 3.75
C GLY A 62 18.78 -28.14 4.90
N MET A 63 18.31 -26.93 4.62
CA MET A 63 17.94 -25.94 5.65
C MET A 63 16.47 -26.03 6.06
N LEU A 64 15.65 -26.75 5.27
CA LEU A 64 14.23 -26.93 5.53
C LEU A 64 13.87 -28.42 5.51
N ASP A 65 13.50 -28.94 6.68
CA ASP A 65 13.16 -30.35 6.87
C ASP A 65 11.69 -30.67 6.56
N SER A 66 10.78 -29.74 6.85
CA SER A 66 9.35 -29.90 6.59
C SER A 66 8.63 -28.55 6.60
N VAL A 67 7.45 -28.52 5.98
CA VAL A 67 6.54 -27.38 6.01
C VAL A 67 5.25 -27.79 6.70
N TRP A 68 4.88 -27.08 7.76
CA TRP A 68 3.61 -27.25 8.45
C TRP A 68 2.73 -26.05 8.11
N THR A 69 1.55 -26.28 7.53
CA THR A 69 0.74 -25.19 6.99
C THR A 69 -0.74 -25.30 7.38
N THR A 70 -1.25 -24.18 7.89
CA THR A 70 -2.68 -23.88 8.01
C THR A 70 -3.18 -23.18 6.73
N ASN A 71 -2.78 -23.65 5.54
CA ASN A 71 -3.34 -23.13 4.30
C ASN A 71 -3.99 -24.28 3.53
N LEU A 72 -5.16 -24.02 2.95
CA LEU A 72 -5.92 -24.98 2.15
C LEU A 72 -5.40 -25.12 0.72
N ASP A 73 -4.63 -24.15 0.24
CA ASP A 73 -4.04 -24.14 -1.10
C ASP A 73 -2.86 -25.11 -1.23
N ASP A 74 -2.51 -25.48 -2.46
CA ASP A 74 -1.40 -26.40 -2.73
C ASP A 74 -0.16 -25.63 -3.22
N LEU A 75 0.04 -24.37 -2.80
CA LEU A 75 1.11 -23.49 -3.33
C LEU A 75 2.52 -23.99 -3.01
N VAL A 76 2.74 -24.54 -1.82
CA VAL A 76 4.03 -25.14 -1.44
C VAL A 76 4.36 -26.33 -2.34
N VAL A 77 3.38 -27.20 -2.57
CA VAL A 77 3.52 -28.39 -3.42
C VAL A 77 3.76 -27.96 -4.88
N THR A 78 2.94 -27.02 -5.36
CA THR A 78 3.07 -26.43 -6.71
C THR A 78 4.45 -25.80 -6.92
N ALA A 79 5.00 -25.15 -5.90
CA ALA A 79 6.35 -24.57 -5.98
C ALA A 79 7.45 -25.64 -6.07
N CYS A 80 7.25 -26.83 -5.51
CA CYS A 80 8.23 -27.91 -5.60
C CYS A 80 8.23 -28.60 -6.98
N ILE A 81 7.08 -28.62 -7.68
CA ILE A 81 6.97 -29.21 -9.02
C ILE A 81 7.98 -28.57 -9.98
N GLY A 82 8.84 -29.40 -10.56
CA GLY A 82 9.85 -28.96 -11.54
C GLY A 82 11.10 -28.30 -10.94
N ASN A 83 11.19 -28.14 -9.61
CA ASN A 83 12.33 -27.51 -8.92
C ASN A 83 13.29 -28.50 -8.24
N GLY A 84 13.23 -29.79 -8.63
CA GLY A 84 14.14 -30.83 -8.14
C GLY A 84 13.87 -31.32 -6.72
N ILE A 85 12.71 -30.97 -6.14
CA ILE A 85 12.22 -31.48 -4.86
C ILE A 85 10.83 -32.10 -5.08
N GLN A 86 10.63 -33.31 -4.59
CA GLN A 86 9.32 -33.93 -4.52
C GLN A 86 8.63 -33.52 -3.22
N ALA A 87 7.61 -32.67 -3.31
CA ALA A 87 6.75 -32.40 -2.15
C ALA A 87 5.87 -33.62 -1.86
N ILE A 88 5.79 -34.00 -0.59
CA ILE A 88 4.98 -35.13 -0.12
C ILE A 88 3.96 -34.56 0.83
N GLU A 89 2.71 -34.53 0.38
CA GLU A 89 1.61 -34.13 1.25
C GLU A 89 1.41 -35.18 2.34
N ILE A 90 1.49 -34.72 3.58
CA ILE A 90 1.14 -35.48 4.76
C ILE A 90 -0.15 -34.88 5.31
N THR A 91 -1.22 -35.63 5.13
CA THR A 91 -2.53 -35.37 5.73
C THR A 91 -2.69 -36.20 7.00
N LEU A 92 -3.76 -35.94 7.76
CA LEU A 92 -4.12 -36.68 8.98
C LEU A 92 -4.09 -38.21 8.78
N ASP A 93 -4.55 -38.70 7.62
CA ASP A 93 -4.58 -40.14 7.29
C ASP A 93 -3.19 -40.76 7.04
N SER A 94 -2.15 -39.93 6.93
CA SER A 94 -0.78 -40.35 6.65
C SER A 94 0.23 -39.87 7.68
N VAL A 95 -0.23 -39.36 8.83
CA VAL A 95 0.61 -38.81 9.92
C VAL A 95 1.65 -39.81 10.42
N GLN A 96 1.39 -41.12 10.34
CA GLN A 96 2.38 -42.15 10.68
C GLN A 96 3.68 -42.04 9.85
N ARG A 97 3.64 -41.38 8.69
CA ARG A 97 4.81 -41.15 7.82
C ARG A 97 5.75 -40.05 8.32
N LEU A 98 5.40 -39.27 9.35
CA LEU A 98 6.23 -38.18 9.88
C LEU A 98 7.53 -38.66 10.54
N ASN A 99 7.48 -39.72 11.36
CA ASN A 99 8.63 -40.15 12.17
C ASN A 99 9.39 -41.34 11.57
N ASN A 100 8.81 -42.07 10.62
CA ASN A 100 9.38 -43.31 10.08
C ASN A 100 10.14 -43.10 8.77
N ARG A 101 10.49 -41.85 8.44
CA ARG A 101 11.07 -41.49 7.14
C ARG A 101 12.50 -40.97 7.32
N PRO A 102 13.51 -41.57 6.68
CA PRO A 102 14.84 -41.00 6.67
C PRO A 102 14.79 -39.62 5.99
N GLN A 103 15.53 -38.64 6.54
CA GLN A 103 15.67 -37.33 5.91
C GLN A 103 16.22 -37.53 4.48
N ASN A 104 15.48 -37.03 3.50
CA ASN A 104 15.85 -37.09 2.09
C ASN A 104 15.88 -35.67 1.54
N ARG A 105 17.05 -35.25 1.05
CA ARG A 105 17.25 -33.90 0.49
C ARG A 105 16.50 -33.66 -0.83
N HIS A 106 15.91 -34.70 -1.41
CA HIS A 106 15.10 -34.62 -2.62
C HIS A 106 13.60 -34.61 -2.33
N GLU A 107 13.18 -34.69 -1.07
CA GLU A 107 11.78 -34.76 -0.69
C GLU A 107 11.47 -33.73 0.40
N LEU A 108 10.32 -33.07 0.30
CA LEU A 108 9.85 -32.12 1.30
C LEU A 108 8.49 -32.56 1.84
N PRO A 109 8.42 -33.03 3.09
CA PRO A 109 7.16 -33.24 3.79
C PRO A 109 6.40 -31.93 3.92
N VAL A 110 5.16 -31.89 3.41
CA VAL A 110 4.22 -30.77 3.55
C VAL A 110 3.03 -31.24 4.37
N ILE A 111 3.02 -30.86 5.65
CA ILE A 111 2.01 -31.27 6.61
C ILE A 111 0.88 -30.23 6.61
N LYS A 112 -0.35 -30.69 6.31
CA LYS A 112 -1.55 -29.86 6.32
C LYS A 112 -2.18 -29.89 7.71
N LEU A 113 -2.09 -28.78 8.43
CA LEU A 113 -2.60 -28.60 9.79
C LEU A 113 -4.12 -28.49 9.85
N HIS A 114 -4.76 -28.10 8.75
CA HIS A 114 -6.21 -27.98 8.69
C HIS A 114 -6.88 -29.33 8.49
N GLY A 115 -7.50 -29.83 9.56
CA GLY A 115 -8.33 -31.02 9.51
C GLY A 115 -9.69 -30.83 8.83
N ASP A 116 -10.16 -29.59 8.60
CA ASP A 116 -11.63 -29.39 8.63
C ASP A 116 -12.30 -28.86 7.34
N PHE A 117 -11.54 -28.49 6.29
CA PHE A 117 -12.15 -27.93 5.07
C PHE A 117 -11.80 -28.65 3.76
N LYS A 118 -10.90 -29.64 3.77
CA LYS A 118 -10.57 -30.44 2.58
C LYS A 118 -11.24 -31.83 2.61
N TYR A 119 -11.62 -32.32 3.79
CA TYR A 119 -12.18 -33.66 4.03
C TYR A 119 -13.42 -33.59 4.95
N GLY A 120 -14.53 -33.04 4.47
CA GLY A 120 -15.85 -33.26 5.08
C GLY A 120 -16.19 -34.75 5.22
N ASP A 121 -16.93 -35.06 6.28
CA ASP A 121 -17.67 -36.29 6.60
C ASP A 121 -17.14 -37.59 6.01
N LEU A 122 -15.85 -37.86 6.14
CA LEU A 122 -15.34 -39.22 5.94
C LEU A 122 -15.16 -39.98 7.26
N LYS A 123 -15.61 -39.43 8.39
CA LYS A 123 -15.46 -40.02 9.73
C LYS A 123 -16.69 -39.70 10.59
N ASN A 124 -17.36 -40.75 11.06
CA ASN A 124 -18.78 -40.73 11.42
C ASN A 124 -19.04 -40.48 12.93
N THR A 125 -18.04 -40.08 13.72
CA THR A 125 -18.22 -39.83 15.16
C THR A 125 -17.33 -38.71 15.70
N GLU A 126 -17.85 -37.92 16.66
CA GLU A 126 -17.08 -36.89 17.39
C GLU A 126 -15.81 -37.46 18.05
N GLU A 127 -15.84 -38.74 18.42
CA GLU A 127 -14.72 -39.47 19.02
C GLU A 127 -13.55 -39.70 18.04
N GLU A 128 -13.83 -39.93 16.75
CA GLU A 128 -12.78 -40.10 15.73
C GLU A 128 -12.05 -38.79 15.42
N LEU A 129 -12.78 -37.66 15.43
CA LEU A 129 -12.21 -36.31 15.27
C LEU A 129 -11.31 -35.95 16.47
N LEU A 130 -11.79 -36.17 17.70
CA LEU A 130 -11.04 -35.92 18.93
C LEU A 130 -9.74 -36.75 19.00
N ASN A 131 -9.77 -38.02 18.60
CA ASN A 131 -8.59 -38.89 18.60
C ASN A 131 -7.54 -38.50 17.54
N GLN A 132 -7.97 -37.91 16.43
CA GLN A 132 -7.09 -37.46 15.36
C GLN A 132 -6.35 -36.17 15.71
N ASP A 133 -7.07 -35.21 16.28
CA ASP A 133 -6.47 -33.98 16.80
C ASP A 133 -5.40 -34.29 17.84
N LYS A 134 -5.65 -35.29 18.69
CA LYS A 134 -4.69 -35.76 19.67
C LYS A 134 -3.43 -36.35 19.03
N THR A 135 -3.58 -37.25 18.06
CA THR A 135 -2.44 -37.89 17.37
C THR A 135 -1.58 -36.84 16.68
N PHE A 136 -2.21 -35.88 16.01
CA PHE A 136 -1.51 -34.82 15.30
C PHE A 136 -0.75 -33.90 16.26
N ARG A 137 -1.40 -33.49 17.36
CA ARG A 137 -0.81 -32.70 18.44
C ARG A 137 0.42 -33.37 19.03
N GLU A 138 0.33 -34.65 19.37
CA GLU A 138 1.45 -35.43 19.91
C GLU A 138 2.64 -35.42 18.95
N ARG A 139 2.39 -35.62 17.65
CA ARG A 139 3.46 -35.61 16.63
C ARG A 139 4.08 -34.24 16.43
N LEU A 140 3.29 -33.16 16.43
CA LEU A 140 3.84 -31.81 16.36
C LEU A 140 4.74 -31.53 17.56
N ILE A 141 4.31 -31.92 18.77
CA ILE A 141 5.08 -31.74 20.01
C ILE A 141 6.41 -32.50 19.95
N GLU A 142 6.39 -33.77 19.55
CA GLU A 142 7.61 -34.57 19.36
C GLU A 142 8.54 -33.94 18.31
N TYR A 143 7.97 -33.49 17.19
CA TYR A 143 8.74 -33.01 16.05
C TYR A 143 9.51 -31.71 16.36
N VAL A 144 8.91 -30.78 17.11
CA VAL A 144 9.54 -29.49 17.45
C VAL A 144 10.43 -29.57 18.70
N GLN A 145 10.52 -30.75 19.33
CA GLN A 145 11.34 -30.93 20.52
C GLN A 145 12.84 -30.75 20.19
N ASP A 146 13.30 -31.32 19.09
CA ASP A 146 14.69 -31.26 18.61
C ASP A 146 14.93 -30.32 17.42
N LYS A 147 13.86 -29.92 16.70
CA LYS A 147 13.96 -29.06 15.51
C LYS A 147 13.63 -27.61 15.79
N HIS A 148 14.24 -26.72 15.02
CA HIS A 148 13.92 -25.29 15.06
C HIS A 148 12.63 -25.03 14.29
N LEU A 149 11.73 -24.22 14.86
CA LEU A 149 10.47 -23.86 14.24
C LEU A 149 10.51 -22.39 13.85
N ILE A 150 10.29 -22.11 12.56
CA ILE A 150 10.11 -20.76 12.04
C ILE A 150 8.63 -20.59 11.66
N VAL A 151 7.94 -19.69 12.34
CA VAL A 151 6.52 -19.39 12.08
C VAL A 151 6.42 -18.10 11.28
N LEU A 152 5.77 -18.16 10.12
CA LEU A 152 5.59 -17.02 9.21
C LEU A 152 4.13 -16.93 8.76
N GLY A 153 3.58 -15.71 8.67
CA GLY A 153 2.24 -15.47 8.10
C GLY A 153 1.08 -16.00 8.96
N TYR A 154 1.33 -16.30 10.23
CA TYR A 154 0.33 -16.81 11.16
C TYR A 154 0.15 -15.89 12.36
N SER A 155 -1.11 -15.59 12.69
CA SER A 155 -1.47 -14.58 13.70
C SER A 155 -1.68 -15.13 15.11
N GLY A 156 -1.63 -16.46 15.30
CA GLY A 156 -1.88 -17.09 16.59
C GLY A 156 -3.35 -17.15 17.00
N ARG A 157 -4.30 -17.08 16.05
CA ARG A 157 -5.74 -17.07 16.35
C ARG A 157 -6.35 -18.44 16.65
N ASP A 158 -5.73 -19.52 16.18
CA ASP A 158 -6.21 -20.88 16.43
C ASP A 158 -5.74 -21.30 17.82
N THR A 159 -6.69 -21.43 18.75
CA THR A 159 -6.43 -21.79 20.15
C THR A 159 -5.84 -23.19 20.27
N SER A 160 -6.32 -24.16 19.49
CA SER A 160 -5.85 -25.55 19.55
C SER A 160 -4.37 -25.67 19.14
N LEU A 161 -3.99 -24.99 18.05
CA LEU A 161 -2.60 -24.95 17.61
C LEU A 161 -1.71 -24.18 18.60
N MET A 162 -2.18 -23.04 19.12
CA MET A 162 -1.41 -22.28 20.11
C MET A 162 -1.22 -23.05 21.40
N ASP A 163 -2.23 -23.76 21.90
CA ASP A 163 -2.12 -24.60 23.09
C ASP A 163 -1.18 -25.78 22.87
N THR A 164 -1.21 -26.37 21.67
CA THR A 164 -0.26 -27.41 21.26
C THR A 164 1.19 -26.89 21.28
N LEU A 165 1.43 -25.69 20.73
CA LEU A 165 2.75 -25.06 20.76
C LEU A 165 3.18 -24.72 22.20
N LYS A 166 2.28 -24.21 23.03
CA LYS A 166 2.54 -23.94 24.46
C LYS A 166 2.93 -25.22 25.20
N GLU A 167 2.23 -26.32 24.95
CA GLU A 167 2.58 -27.63 25.52
C GLU A 167 3.95 -28.10 25.02
N ALA A 168 4.20 -28.02 23.71
CA ALA A 168 5.47 -28.45 23.11
C ALA A 168 6.67 -27.72 23.72
N TYR A 169 6.56 -26.40 23.88
CA TYR A 169 7.61 -25.56 24.45
C TYR A 169 7.61 -25.51 25.99
N SER A 170 6.68 -26.21 26.65
CA SER A 170 6.76 -26.48 28.09
C SER A 170 7.63 -27.71 28.39
N LYS A 171 7.87 -28.57 27.40
CA LYS A 171 8.72 -29.76 27.53
C LYS A 171 10.19 -29.41 27.25
N GLN A 172 11.12 -30.16 27.85
CA GLN A 172 12.54 -29.99 27.60
C GLN A 172 12.92 -30.41 26.16
N GLY A 173 13.85 -29.67 25.54
CA GLY A 173 14.43 -30.03 24.24
C GLY A 173 15.31 -28.92 23.67
N GLY A 174 15.99 -29.17 22.53
CA GLY A 174 16.91 -28.22 21.88
C GLY A 174 16.31 -27.27 20.83
N GLY A 175 15.11 -27.56 20.33
CA GLY A 175 14.39 -26.74 19.35
C GLY A 175 14.20 -25.26 19.75
N ILE A 176 14.48 -24.34 18.83
CA ILE A 176 14.32 -22.89 19.01
C ILE A 176 13.07 -22.45 18.26
N LEU A 177 12.25 -21.61 18.89
CA LEU A 177 11.12 -20.95 18.24
C LEU A 177 11.55 -19.59 17.68
N TYR A 178 11.31 -19.37 16.40
CA TYR A 178 11.38 -18.07 15.75
C TYR A 178 9.98 -17.69 15.26
N TRP A 179 9.34 -16.75 15.94
CA TRP A 179 8.05 -16.23 15.55
C TRP A 179 8.21 -14.94 14.73
N CYS A 180 8.04 -15.04 13.42
CA CYS A 180 8.17 -13.91 12.51
C CYS A 180 6.82 -13.20 12.34
N GLY A 181 6.63 -12.11 13.09
CA GLY A 181 5.42 -11.28 13.04
C GLY A 181 5.54 -10.10 12.07
N TYR A 182 4.41 -9.49 11.73
CA TYR A 182 4.39 -8.27 10.92
C TYR A 182 4.50 -7.04 11.83
N GLY A 183 5.60 -6.29 11.68
CA GLY A 183 5.93 -5.16 12.55
C GLY A 183 6.25 -5.57 14.00
N ASP A 184 6.20 -4.61 14.92
CA ASP A 184 6.63 -4.81 16.32
C ASP A 184 5.49 -5.21 17.27
N ASN A 185 4.26 -5.30 16.77
CA ASN A 185 3.11 -5.59 17.62
C ASN A 185 2.97 -7.09 17.90
N ILE A 186 3.17 -7.48 19.16
CA ILE A 186 3.09 -8.87 19.61
C ILE A 186 1.72 -9.12 20.26
N ASN A 187 0.97 -10.10 19.74
CA ASN A 187 -0.28 -10.56 20.36
C ASN A 187 0.01 -11.18 21.75
N SER A 188 -0.89 -10.99 22.72
CA SER A 188 -0.80 -11.59 24.06
C SER A 188 -0.59 -13.10 24.03
N ASP A 189 -1.26 -13.82 23.12
CA ASP A 189 -1.12 -15.29 23.00
C ASP A 189 0.31 -15.70 22.59
N ILE A 190 0.95 -14.88 21.74
CA ILE A 190 2.33 -15.11 21.28
C ILE A 190 3.32 -14.71 22.38
N ALA A 191 3.08 -13.60 23.07
CA ALA A 191 3.90 -13.17 24.20
C ALA A 191 3.89 -14.23 25.31
N GLU A 192 2.74 -14.80 25.62
CA GLU A 192 2.58 -15.89 26.58
C GLU A 192 3.34 -17.15 26.13
N LEU A 193 3.24 -17.55 24.86
CA LEU A 193 3.99 -18.69 24.31
C LEU A 193 5.51 -18.51 24.49
N ILE A 194 6.02 -17.31 24.19
CA ILE A 194 7.46 -16.99 24.34
C ILE A 194 7.87 -17.03 25.82
N GLN A 195 7.03 -16.52 26.72
CA GLN A 195 7.26 -16.57 28.17
C GLN A 195 7.26 -18.01 28.70
N ILE A 196 6.31 -18.84 28.27
CA ILE A 196 6.24 -20.26 28.63
C ILE A 196 7.51 -20.98 28.17
N ALA A 197 7.93 -20.76 26.92
CA ALA A 197 9.15 -21.36 26.38
C ALA A 197 10.38 -20.98 27.21
N THR A 198 10.59 -19.68 27.43
CA THR A 198 11.76 -19.18 28.17
C THR A 198 11.76 -19.63 29.63
N LYS A 199 10.61 -19.66 30.31
CA LYS A 199 10.49 -20.18 31.68
C LYS A 199 10.86 -21.67 31.79
N ASN A 200 10.58 -22.45 30.75
CA ASN A 200 10.92 -23.88 30.70
C ASN A 200 12.30 -24.16 30.09
N GLY A 201 13.18 -23.14 29.99
CA GLY A 201 14.56 -23.29 29.52
C GLY A 201 14.70 -23.47 28.00
N ARG A 202 13.63 -23.22 27.24
CA ARG A 202 13.64 -23.22 25.77
C ARG A 202 14.00 -21.82 25.25
N ARG A 203 14.55 -21.74 24.04
CA ARG A 203 14.80 -20.46 23.36
C ARG A 203 13.64 -20.14 22.44
N ALA A 204 13.08 -18.95 22.59
CA ALA A 204 11.99 -18.44 21.75
C ALA A 204 12.16 -16.95 21.50
N PHE A 205 11.99 -16.52 20.25
CA PHE A 205 12.19 -15.14 19.83
C PHE A 205 11.02 -14.67 18.96
N TYR A 206 10.58 -13.44 19.20
CA TYR A 206 9.77 -12.71 18.24
C TYR A 206 10.69 -11.91 17.31
N ILE A 207 10.50 -12.04 16.00
CA ILE A 207 11.26 -11.34 14.99
C ILE A 207 10.28 -10.46 14.20
N PRO A 208 10.41 -9.13 14.23
CA PRO A 208 9.63 -8.25 13.38
C PRO A 208 10.07 -8.39 11.93
N THR A 209 9.11 -8.58 11.03
CA THR A 209 9.36 -8.79 9.60
C THR A 209 8.41 -7.99 8.72
N ASP A 210 8.81 -7.78 7.46
CA ASP A 210 8.01 -7.08 6.44
C ASP A 210 7.05 -8.01 5.68
N GLY A 211 6.87 -9.26 6.14
CA GLY A 211 6.02 -10.28 5.49
C GLY A 211 6.77 -11.54 5.03
N PHE A 212 6.01 -12.50 4.51
CA PHE A 212 6.49 -13.84 4.14
C PHE A 212 7.56 -13.81 3.05
N ASP A 213 7.27 -13.16 1.92
CA ASP A 213 8.14 -13.15 0.73
C ASP A 213 9.49 -12.46 1.00
N SER A 214 9.47 -11.31 1.69
CA SER A 214 10.67 -10.56 2.02
C SER A 214 11.55 -11.31 3.01
N THR A 215 10.95 -11.98 4.00
CA THR A 215 11.67 -12.78 4.99
C THR A 215 12.32 -14.00 4.35
N LEU A 216 11.58 -14.79 3.57
CA LEU A 216 12.16 -15.95 2.90
C LEU A 216 13.24 -15.56 1.88
N ARG A 217 13.10 -14.40 1.22
CA ARG A 217 14.15 -13.87 0.35
C ARG A 217 15.45 -13.62 1.13
N LYS A 218 15.38 -12.88 2.24
CA LYS A 218 16.55 -12.56 3.08
C LYS A 218 17.21 -13.84 3.63
N ILE A 219 16.41 -14.79 4.12
CA ILE A 219 16.91 -16.09 4.60
C ILE A 219 17.60 -16.85 3.47
N THR A 220 16.98 -16.93 2.29
CA THR A 220 17.53 -17.68 1.16
C THR A 220 18.83 -17.06 0.66
N GLN A 221 18.93 -15.73 0.61
CA GLN A 221 20.16 -15.01 0.23
C GLN A 221 21.35 -15.42 1.10
N ILE A 222 21.15 -15.52 2.42
CA ILE A 222 22.18 -15.96 3.36
C ILE A 222 22.50 -17.45 3.15
N VAL A 223 21.48 -18.30 3.03
CA VAL A 223 21.66 -19.76 2.89
C VAL A 223 22.41 -20.15 1.61
N VAL A 224 22.23 -19.41 0.51
CA VAL A 224 22.91 -19.69 -0.76
C VAL A 224 24.21 -18.91 -0.94
N GLU A 225 24.67 -18.17 0.09
CA GLU A 225 25.84 -17.30 -0.02
C GLU A 225 27.13 -18.04 -0.44
N ASP A 226 27.27 -19.32 -0.11
CA ASP A 226 28.44 -20.11 -0.48
C ASP A 226 28.25 -20.97 -1.74
N ASP A 227 27.10 -20.88 -2.42
CA ASP A 227 26.77 -21.70 -3.59
C ASP A 227 26.43 -20.86 -4.82
N ASN A 228 27.39 -20.77 -5.75
CA ASN A 228 27.26 -20.00 -6.98
C ASN A 228 26.12 -20.48 -7.89
N ASN A 229 25.80 -21.78 -7.91
CA ASN A 229 24.72 -22.32 -8.73
C ASN A 229 23.37 -21.89 -8.17
N LEU A 230 23.18 -22.02 -6.85
CA LEU A 230 21.93 -21.61 -6.20
C LEU A 230 21.76 -20.09 -6.13
N LYS A 231 22.85 -19.31 -6.06
CA LYS A 231 22.81 -17.86 -6.26
C LYS A 231 22.27 -17.48 -7.64
N LYS A 232 22.74 -18.15 -8.69
CA LYS A 232 22.28 -17.90 -10.06
C LYS A 232 20.79 -18.20 -10.19
N GLU A 233 20.35 -19.33 -9.65
CA GLU A 233 18.93 -19.71 -9.63
C GLU A 233 18.06 -18.71 -8.84
N LEU A 234 18.54 -18.23 -7.68
CA LEU A 234 17.88 -17.17 -6.92
C LEU A 234 17.72 -15.87 -7.74
N LEU A 235 18.76 -15.48 -8.49
CA LEU A 235 18.71 -14.31 -9.37
C LEU A 235 17.74 -14.50 -10.55
N GLU A 236 17.71 -15.69 -11.16
CA GLU A 236 16.76 -16.05 -12.22
C GLU A 236 15.30 -16.02 -11.70
N LEU A 237 15.06 -16.52 -10.50
CA LEU A 237 13.75 -16.44 -9.84
C LEU A 237 13.34 -14.98 -9.60
N HIS A 238 14.28 -14.09 -9.24
CA HIS A 238 14.02 -12.66 -9.11
C HIS A 238 13.67 -11.97 -10.44
N GLN A 239 14.39 -12.31 -11.51
CA GLN A 239 14.11 -11.78 -12.84
C GLN A 239 12.74 -12.27 -13.34
N THR A 240 12.41 -13.54 -13.11
CA THR A 240 11.13 -14.12 -13.53
C THR A 240 9.94 -13.59 -12.71
N SER A 241 10.14 -13.26 -11.42
CA SER A 241 9.10 -12.58 -10.62
C SER A 241 8.87 -11.15 -11.10
N ASN A 242 9.92 -10.42 -11.50
CA ASN A 242 9.80 -9.05 -12.00
C ASN A 242 9.13 -8.94 -13.38
N ILE A 243 9.01 -10.05 -14.12
CA ILE A 243 8.36 -10.07 -15.45
C ILE A 243 6.83 -10.13 -15.35
N ASN A 244 6.26 -10.60 -14.22
CA ASN A 244 4.81 -10.74 -14.05
C ASN A 244 4.23 -10.07 -12.81
N ASP A 245 5.06 -9.71 -11.83
CA ASP A 245 4.69 -8.65 -10.92
C ASP A 245 4.98 -7.36 -11.69
N THR A 246 3.98 -6.88 -12.44
CA THR A 246 3.83 -5.43 -12.46
C THR A 246 3.80 -5.05 -10.99
N ILE A 247 4.95 -4.59 -10.47
CA ILE A 247 4.93 -3.45 -9.57
C ILE A 247 4.23 -2.40 -10.42
N THR A 248 2.89 -2.46 -10.43
CA THR A 248 2.12 -1.27 -10.50
C THR A 248 2.69 -0.54 -9.30
N PRO A 249 3.39 0.59 -9.48
CA PRO A 249 3.47 1.54 -8.39
C PRO A 249 2.04 1.65 -7.88
N PHE A 250 1.85 1.97 -6.61
CA PHE A 250 0.55 2.52 -6.26
C PHE A 250 0.31 3.73 -7.19
N ASP A 251 -0.43 3.47 -8.26
CA ASP A 251 -0.72 4.37 -9.35
C ASP A 251 -2.23 4.30 -9.42
N LEU A 252 -2.83 5.24 -8.69
CA LEU A 252 -4.21 5.59 -8.82
C LEU A 252 -4.40 6.14 -10.23
N LYS A 253 -4.52 5.24 -11.22
CA LYS A 253 -5.12 5.58 -12.51
C LYS A 253 -6.62 5.78 -12.30
N CYS A 254 -6.96 6.85 -11.60
CA CYS A 254 -8.31 7.37 -11.56
C CYS A 254 -8.67 7.80 -12.97
N GLU A 255 -9.55 7.06 -13.64
CA GLU A 255 -10.19 7.52 -14.89
C GLU A 255 -10.92 8.87 -14.70
N ARG A 256 -11.20 9.22 -13.44
CA ARG A 256 -11.52 10.57 -12.99
C ARG A 256 -11.41 10.66 -11.47
N VAL A 257 -10.57 11.56 -10.97
CA VAL A 257 -10.50 11.89 -9.54
C VAL A 257 -11.75 12.70 -9.17
N ASN A 258 -12.84 12.01 -8.80
CA ASN A 258 -14.10 12.67 -8.45
C ASN A 258 -14.32 12.80 -6.93
N LYS A 259 -13.33 12.51 -6.10
CA LYS A 259 -13.38 12.73 -4.65
C LYS A 259 -12.03 13.19 -4.12
N LEU A 260 -11.88 14.51 -4.01
CA LEU A 260 -10.80 15.16 -3.28
C LEU A 260 -11.16 15.18 -1.79
N LEU A 261 -10.44 14.45 -0.95
CA LEU A 261 -10.51 14.62 0.50
C LEU A 261 -9.54 15.74 0.92
N LYS A 262 -10.07 16.98 0.85
CA LYS A 262 -9.78 18.23 1.62
C LYS A 262 -8.30 18.61 1.85
N SER A 263 -7.81 19.78 1.43
CA SER A 263 -8.33 21.10 1.86
C SER A 263 -7.70 22.30 1.10
N ASN A 264 -6.98 22.07 0.01
CA ASN A 264 -6.20 23.12 -0.68
C ASN A 264 -6.89 23.71 -1.93
N ILE A 265 -8.17 23.41 -2.14
CA ILE A 265 -8.96 23.90 -3.27
C ILE A 265 -10.11 24.77 -2.74
N PHE A 266 -10.16 26.03 -3.16
CA PHE A 266 -11.12 27.03 -2.72
C PHE A 266 -12.01 27.45 -3.89
N ARG A 267 -13.32 27.38 -3.73
CA ARG A 267 -14.26 27.84 -4.77
C ARG A 267 -14.11 29.35 -4.95
N ILE A 268 -14.05 29.80 -6.20
CA ILE A 268 -13.95 31.22 -6.55
C ILE A 268 -14.92 31.58 -7.68
N SER A 269 -15.30 32.87 -7.73
CA SER A 269 -15.99 33.46 -8.87
C SER A 269 -15.11 34.54 -9.49
N PHE A 270 -15.09 34.59 -10.82
CA PHE A 270 -14.34 35.61 -11.55
C PHE A 270 -15.19 36.86 -11.80
N PRO A 271 -14.57 38.03 -12.02
CA PRO A 271 -15.27 39.22 -12.46
C PRO A 271 -16.00 39.00 -13.80
N ASP A 272 -17.17 39.60 -13.97
CA ASP A 272 -17.97 39.48 -15.20
C ASP A 272 -17.37 40.27 -16.37
N GLU A 273 -16.65 41.35 -16.09
CA GLU A 273 -16.13 42.29 -17.07
C GLU A 273 -14.63 42.57 -16.87
N VAL A 274 -13.95 42.91 -17.96
CA VAL A 274 -12.54 43.32 -17.99
C VAL A 274 -12.37 44.53 -18.91
N PHE A 275 -11.41 45.40 -18.61
CA PHE A 275 -11.10 46.55 -19.46
C PHE A 275 -10.25 46.13 -20.65
N VAL A 276 -10.61 46.60 -21.84
CA VAL A 276 -9.96 46.26 -23.10
C VAL A 276 -9.77 47.51 -23.95
N PHE A 277 -8.58 47.68 -24.52
CA PHE A 277 -8.25 48.80 -25.42
C PHE A 277 -7.19 48.39 -26.44
N ASP A 278 -7.21 49.05 -27.60
CA ASP A 278 -6.28 48.81 -28.69
C ASP A 278 -4.98 49.58 -28.49
N VAL A 279 -3.85 48.93 -28.80
CA VAL A 279 -2.51 49.49 -28.61
C VAL A 279 -1.63 49.17 -29.81
N SER A 280 -0.86 50.16 -30.25
CA SER A 280 0.19 49.99 -31.28
C SER A 280 1.43 49.33 -30.65
N ILE A 281 1.46 48.00 -30.58
CA ILE A 281 2.59 47.26 -30.00
C ILE A 281 3.49 46.68 -31.09
N SER A 282 4.78 47.04 -31.09
CA SER A 282 5.84 46.37 -31.87
C SER A 282 6.59 45.33 -31.05
N ASP A 283 7.34 44.45 -31.74
CA ASP A 283 8.01 43.22 -31.28
C ASP A 283 8.14 42.99 -29.77
N LYS A 284 7.54 41.88 -29.31
CA LYS A 284 7.45 41.36 -27.92
C LYS A 284 6.40 42.02 -27.00
N PRO A 285 5.10 41.82 -27.26
CA PRO A 285 4.00 42.39 -26.48
C PRO A 285 4.00 42.06 -24.98
N TRP A 286 4.43 40.86 -24.61
CA TRP A 286 4.46 40.44 -23.20
C TRP A 286 5.46 41.26 -22.38
N LYS A 287 6.67 41.43 -22.90
CA LYS A 287 7.72 42.20 -22.23
C LYS A 287 7.29 43.67 -22.07
N PHE A 288 6.67 44.24 -23.10
CA PHE A 288 6.15 45.60 -23.09
C PHE A 288 5.11 45.86 -21.97
N VAL A 289 4.21 44.90 -21.75
CA VAL A 289 3.17 45.01 -20.70
C VAL A 289 3.75 44.73 -19.31
N ASP A 290 4.61 43.71 -19.19
CA ASP A 290 5.24 43.35 -17.92
C ASP A 290 6.09 44.52 -17.37
N GLU A 291 6.87 45.20 -18.21
CA GLU A 291 7.70 46.37 -17.80
C GLU A 291 6.88 47.52 -17.20
N ARG A 292 5.61 47.67 -17.58
CA ARG A 292 4.72 48.74 -17.09
C ARG A 292 3.89 48.34 -15.89
N THR A 293 3.57 47.05 -15.74
CA THR A 293 2.47 46.60 -14.87
C THR A 293 2.83 45.49 -13.90
N LEU A 294 3.93 44.75 -14.10
CA LEU A 294 4.19 43.52 -13.33
C LEU A 294 4.39 43.79 -11.83
N GLU A 295 5.26 44.75 -11.48
CA GLU A 295 5.60 45.08 -10.09
C GLU A 295 4.56 45.99 -9.40
N ARG A 296 3.59 46.52 -10.16
CA ARG A 296 2.57 47.42 -9.64
C ARG A 296 1.40 46.64 -9.04
N ASN A 297 1.00 46.98 -7.82
CA ASN A 297 -0.12 46.31 -7.12
C ASN A 297 -1.51 46.87 -7.50
N ASP A 298 -1.58 48.03 -8.17
CA ASP A 298 -2.81 48.74 -8.50
C ASP A 298 -3.38 48.41 -9.89
N ILE A 299 -2.66 47.61 -10.68
CA ILE A 299 -3.05 47.20 -12.02
C ILE A 299 -2.51 45.78 -12.33
N SER A 300 -3.26 45.02 -13.12
CA SER A 300 -2.77 43.81 -13.81
C SER A 300 -3.19 43.87 -15.26
N ALA A 301 -2.29 43.59 -16.19
CA ALA A 301 -2.59 43.66 -17.62
C ALA A 301 -1.89 42.54 -18.40
N VAL A 302 -2.49 42.13 -19.52
CA VAL A 302 -1.92 41.17 -20.46
C VAL A 302 -2.22 41.56 -21.91
N PRO A 303 -1.32 41.27 -22.86
CA PRO A 303 -1.62 41.40 -24.28
C PRO A 303 -2.47 40.22 -24.75
N TYR A 304 -3.60 40.50 -25.40
CA TYR A 304 -4.47 39.48 -25.97
C TYR A 304 -5.13 39.97 -27.26
N ASN A 305 -4.99 39.20 -28.35
CA ASN A 305 -5.56 39.52 -29.68
C ASN A 305 -5.28 40.94 -30.19
N LYS A 306 -4.03 41.43 -30.07
CA LYS A 306 -3.61 42.81 -30.43
C LYS A 306 -4.25 43.92 -29.57
N GLN A 307 -4.94 43.56 -28.50
CA GLN A 307 -5.50 44.47 -27.51
C GLN A 307 -4.76 44.26 -26.17
N ILE A 308 -4.89 45.20 -25.25
CA ILE A 308 -4.50 44.99 -23.85
C ILE A 308 -5.75 44.76 -23.01
N TRP A 309 -5.69 43.72 -22.18
CA TRP A 309 -6.73 43.35 -21.23
C TRP A 309 -6.24 43.64 -19.83
N ALA A 310 -6.99 44.42 -19.05
CA ALA A 310 -6.52 44.91 -17.76
C ALA A 310 -7.59 44.91 -16.66
N PHE A 311 -7.13 44.66 -15.43
CA PHE A 311 -7.83 44.94 -14.18
C PHE A 311 -7.13 46.07 -13.44
N GLY A 312 -7.89 47.00 -12.89
CA GLY A 312 -7.36 48.16 -12.18
C GLY A 312 -8.35 49.32 -12.21
N ARG A 313 -7.97 50.44 -11.59
CA ARG A 313 -8.78 51.67 -11.67
C ARG A 313 -8.58 52.33 -13.04
N LEU A 314 -9.64 52.91 -13.58
CA LEU A 314 -9.66 53.43 -14.95
C LEU A 314 -8.71 54.62 -15.15
N ASP A 315 -8.53 55.46 -14.13
CA ASP A 315 -7.55 56.55 -14.08
C ASP A 315 -6.11 56.02 -14.18
N ILE A 316 -5.79 54.95 -13.45
CA ILE A 316 -4.47 54.31 -13.44
C ILE A 316 -4.18 53.63 -14.79
N ILE A 317 -5.16 52.91 -15.36
CA ILE A 317 -5.01 52.29 -16.68
C ILE A 317 -4.75 53.36 -17.74
N LYS A 318 -5.46 54.49 -17.68
CA LYS A 318 -5.25 55.63 -18.57
C LYS A 318 -3.87 56.25 -18.43
N ASP A 319 -3.40 56.46 -17.20
CA ASP A 319 -2.10 57.07 -16.93
C ASP A 319 -0.95 56.21 -17.49
N ILE A 320 -0.99 54.90 -17.24
CA ILE A 320 0.09 53.96 -17.61
C ILE A 320 0.20 53.75 -19.12
N PHE A 321 -0.91 53.76 -19.85
CA PHE A 321 -0.97 53.44 -21.27
C PHE A 321 -1.33 54.65 -22.15
N LYS A 322 -1.30 55.87 -21.61
CA LYS A 322 -1.67 57.11 -22.31
C LYS A 322 -0.87 57.33 -23.60
N ASP A 323 0.39 56.93 -23.58
CA ASP A 323 1.37 57.09 -24.66
C ASP A 323 1.13 56.17 -25.85
N VAL A 324 0.35 55.08 -25.67
CA VAL A 324 0.24 53.99 -26.66
C VAL A 324 -1.20 53.59 -27.00
N MET A 325 -2.21 54.16 -26.34
CA MET A 325 -3.61 53.88 -26.62
C MET A 325 -4.06 54.42 -27.98
N ASN A 326 -4.65 53.55 -28.79
CA ASN A 326 -5.26 53.89 -30.08
C ASN A 326 -6.80 54.00 -30.01
N SER A 327 -7.40 53.56 -28.91
CA SER A 327 -8.85 53.53 -28.72
C SER A 327 -9.23 53.93 -27.31
N ASP A 328 -10.50 54.29 -27.12
CA ASP A 328 -11.08 54.38 -25.78
C ASP A 328 -11.09 53.02 -25.07
N ILE A 329 -11.07 53.05 -23.73
CA ILE A 329 -11.17 51.86 -22.89
C ILE A 329 -12.60 51.36 -22.89
N GLN A 330 -12.79 50.12 -23.34
CA GLN A 330 -14.08 49.44 -23.37
C GLN A 330 -14.15 48.36 -22.29
N ARG A 331 -15.35 47.98 -21.88
CA ARG A 331 -15.58 46.80 -21.02
C ARG A 331 -16.03 45.64 -21.88
N LYS A 332 -15.38 44.48 -21.73
CA LYS A 332 -15.79 43.24 -22.40
C LYS A 332 -16.16 42.17 -21.38
N PRO A 333 -17.19 41.34 -21.65
CA PRO A 333 -17.52 40.21 -20.81
C PRO A 333 -16.39 39.19 -20.75
N LEU A 334 -16.02 38.74 -19.56
CA LEU A 334 -15.03 37.69 -19.32
C LEU A 334 -15.65 36.28 -19.49
N ALA A 335 -16.98 36.16 -19.29
CA ALA A 335 -17.74 34.91 -19.26
C ALA A 335 -17.59 34.00 -20.51
N ASN A 336 -17.22 34.57 -21.66
CA ASN A 336 -17.06 33.84 -22.92
C ASN A 336 -15.65 33.30 -23.18
N ILE A 337 -14.68 33.58 -22.30
CA ILE A 337 -13.29 33.15 -22.53
C ILE A 337 -12.97 31.99 -21.63
N LYS A 338 -12.71 30.85 -22.26
CA LYS A 338 -12.15 29.66 -21.61
C LYS A 338 -10.92 30.12 -20.82
N ILE A 339 -10.93 29.96 -19.49
CA ILE A 339 -9.77 30.19 -18.61
C ILE A 339 -8.54 29.37 -19.04
N TYR A 340 -8.71 28.39 -19.92
CA TYR A 340 -7.62 27.72 -20.63
C TYR A 340 -6.85 28.61 -21.62
N ASN A 341 -7.31 29.83 -21.89
CA ASN A 341 -6.50 30.79 -22.64
C ASN A 341 -5.36 31.27 -21.74
N THR A 342 -4.14 31.02 -22.18
CA THR A 342 -2.91 31.32 -21.44
C THR A 342 -2.81 32.79 -21.02
N ALA A 343 -3.32 33.72 -21.84
CA ALA A 343 -3.27 35.13 -21.52
C ALA A 343 -4.25 35.52 -20.41
N VAL A 344 -5.50 35.04 -20.49
CA VAL A 344 -6.54 35.33 -19.50
C VAL A 344 -6.26 34.62 -18.18
N SER A 345 -5.77 33.38 -18.22
CA SER A 345 -5.32 32.68 -17.01
C SER A 345 -4.22 33.46 -16.29
N ARG A 346 -3.23 33.93 -17.04
CA ARG A 346 -2.14 34.74 -16.49
C ARG A 346 -2.64 36.05 -15.89
N LEU A 347 -3.55 36.76 -16.56
CA LEU A 347 -4.15 37.98 -16.02
C LEU A 347 -4.80 37.72 -14.65
N LEU A 348 -5.58 36.65 -14.55
CA LEU A 348 -6.29 36.27 -13.33
C LEU A 348 -5.33 35.82 -12.23
N LEU A 349 -4.34 34.99 -12.54
CA LEU A 349 -3.35 34.50 -11.57
C LEU A 349 -2.49 35.64 -11.04
N THR A 350 -1.95 36.49 -11.91
CA THR A 350 -1.18 37.68 -11.51
C THR A 350 -2.01 38.59 -10.60
N THR A 351 -3.30 38.78 -10.91
CA THR A 351 -4.20 39.60 -10.09
C THR A 351 -4.39 39.00 -8.70
N ILE A 352 -4.66 37.70 -8.59
CA ILE A 352 -4.81 37.02 -7.29
C ILE A 352 -3.50 37.03 -6.51
N CYS A 353 -2.36 36.75 -7.16
CA CYS A 353 -1.04 36.79 -6.54
C CYS A 353 -0.79 38.16 -5.88
N LYS A 354 -1.05 39.25 -6.61
CA LYS A 354 -0.90 40.62 -6.10
C LYS A 354 -1.81 40.90 -4.90
N ILE A 355 -3.08 40.49 -4.98
CA ILE A 355 -4.04 40.68 -3.88
C ILE A 355 -3.60 39.92 -2.63
N LEU A 356 -3.27 38.64 -2.77
CA LEU A 356 -2.87 37.79 -1.65
C LEU A 356 -1.54 38.25 -1.04
N ALA A 357 -0.57 38.60 -1.89
CA ALA A 357 0.72 39.14 -1.47
C ALA A 357 0.56 40.43 -0.66
N LEU A 358 -0.27 41.36 -1.15
CA LEU A 358 -0.52 42.64 -0.47
C LEU A 358 -1.26 42.45 0.85
N GLN A 359 -2.31 41.62 0.89
CA GLN A 359 -3.12 41.41 2.09
C GLN A 359 -2.39 40.63 3.18
N SER A 360 -1.54 39.68 2.80
CA SER A 360 -0.87 38.76 3.73
C SER A 360 0.58 39.11 4.01
N ASN A 361 1.07 40.24 3.46
CA ASN A 361 2.47 40.65 3.51
C ASN A 361 3.44 39.54 3.03
N LEU A 362 3.09 38.92 1.91
CA LEU A 362 3.89 37.87 1.26
C LEU A 362 4.62 38.43 0.04
N LYS A 363 5.67 37.73 -0.39
CA LYS A 363 6.35 38.00 -1.66
C LYS A 363 5.70 37.19 -2.77
N THR A 364 5.84 37.64 -4.01
CA THR A 364 5.31 36.95 -5.19
C THR A 364 6.21 37.16 -6.40
N ASP A 365 6.18 36.21 -7.34
CA ASP A 365 6.83 36.32 -8.64
C ASP A 365 5.91 36.96 -9.68
N TYR A 366 4.72 37.39 -9.24
CA TYR A 366 3.66 38.00 -10.04
C TYR A 366 3.13 37.11 -11.16
N LYS A 367 3.39 35.80 -11.10
CA LYS A 367 2.90 34.82 -12.07
C LYS A 367 1.95 33.85 -11.40
N ASP A 368 2.46 33.05 -10.49
CA ASP A 368 1.72 31.95 -9.87
C ASP A 368 2.26 31.57 -8.48
N LYS A 369 3.33 32.20 -7.97
CA LYS A 369 3.92 31.84 -6.68
C LYS A 369 3.79 32.96 -5.65
N ILE A 370 3.53 32.54 -4.42
CA ILE A 370 3.64 33.39 -3.22
C ILE A 370 4.51 32.71 -2.17
N TRP A 371 5.36 33.46 -1.47
CA TRP A 371 6.23 32.90 -0.43
C TRP A 371 6.43 33.84 0.75
N THR A 372 6.92 33.29 1.86
CA THR A 372 7.30 34.04 3.06
C THR A 372 8.81 34.02 3.26
N GLU A 373 9.39 35.17 3.60
CA GLU A 373 10.82 35.28 3.92
C GLU A 373 11.13 34.94 5.39
N ASN A 374 10.10 34.73 6.23
CA ASN A 374 10.25 34.55 7.67
C ASN A 374 10.89 33.21 8.08
N ASN A 375 10.86 32.18 7.21
CA ASN A 375 11.30 30.82 7.52
C ASN A 375 12.23 30.26 6.43
N SER A 376 13.32 30.97 6.13
CA SER A 376 14.29 30.54 5.11
C SER A 376 15.18 29.39 5.58
N LYS A 377 15.57 28.50 4.67
CA LYS A 377 16.56 27.43 4.89
C LYS A 377 17.75 27.60 3.95
N SER A 378 18.96 27.27 4.41
CA SER A 378 20.14 27.21 3.55
C SER A 378 20.31 25.79 3.02
N ILE A 379 20.28 25.61 1.70
CA ILE A 379 20.50 24.33 1.01
C ILE A 379 21.54 24.56 -0.08
N SER A 380 22.67 23.85 -0.01
CA SER A 380 23.75 23.93 -1.01
C SER A 380 24.26 25.35 -1.31
N GLY A 381 24.30 26.22 -0.29
CA GLY A 381 24.76 27.61 -0.44
C GLY A 381 23.69 28.59 -0.96
N HIS A 382 22.47 28.12 -1.19
CA HIS A 382 21.33 28.96 -1.58
C HIS A 382 20.32 29.10 -0.44
N ILE A 383 19.73 30.30 -0.34
CA ILE A 383 18.61 30.56 0.57
C ILE A 383 17.32 30.14 -0.11
N VAL A 384 16.57 29.25 0.51
CA VAL A 384 15.31 28.68 0.02
C VAL A 384 14.18 29.08 0.96
N TYR A 385 13.02 29.43 0.41
CA TYR A 385 11.84 29.86 1.15
C TYR A 385 10.69 28.86 0.95
N ASN A 386 9.80 28.74 1.93
CA ASN A 386 8.57 27.97 1.73
C ASN A 386 7.62 28.76 0.82
N ALA A 387 7.19 28.16 -0.28
CA ALA A 387 6.33 28.78 -1.26
C ALA A 387 5.01 28.00 -1.45
N VAL A 388 4.02 28.70 -2.00
CA VAL A 388 2.76 28.12 -2.46
C VAL A 388 2.59 28.52 -3.92
N LEU A 389 2.33 27.52 -4.75
CA LEU A 389 1.95 27.64 -6.15
C LEU A 389 0.42 27.74 -6.27
N LEU A 390 -0.05 28.73 -7.02
CA LEU A 390 -1.47 29.00 -7.28
C LEU A 390 -1.85 28.55 -8.69
N SER A 391 -2.95 27.81 -8.80
CA SER A 391 -3.52 27.43 -10.10
C SER A 391 -5.04 27.50 -10.08
N PHE A 392 -5.66 27.58 -11.26
CA PHE A 392 -7.11 27.48 -11.39
C PHE A 392 -7.54 26.12 -11.92
N ASP A 393 -8.55 25.56 -11.29
CA ASP A 393 -9.14 24.28 -11.65
C ASP A 393 -10.64 24.43 -11.93
N ARG A 394 -11.14 23.64 -12.88
CA ARG A 394 -12.57 23.56 -13.18
C ARG A 394 -13.11 22.18 -12.84
N ILE A 395 -13.94 22.10 -11.82
CA ILE A 395 -14.50 20.85 -11.31
C ILE A 395 -16.02 20.94 -11.35
N SER A 396 -16.66 20.00 -12.06
CA SER A 396 -18.13 19.94 -12.18
C SER A 396 -18.80 21.24 -12.64
N GLY A 397 -18.12 22.01 -13.50
CA GLY A 397 -18.64 23.26 -14.07
C GLY A 397 -18.27 24.52 -13.28
N GLU A 398 -17.84 24.37 -12.02
CA GLU A 398 -17.45 25.44 -11.11
C GLU A 398 -15.94 25.70 -11.14
N TYR A 399 -15.53 26.92 -10.76
CA TYR A 399 -14.13 27.32 -10.71
C TYR A 399 -13.57 27.31 -9.30
N TYR A 400 -12.32 26.88 -9.20
CA TYR A 400 -11.60 26.77 -7.95
C TYR A 400 -10.17 27.29 -8.09
N LEU A 401 -9.67 27.91 -7.01
CA LEU A 401 -8.26 28.22 -6.80
C LEU A 401 -7.63 27.05 -6.02
N SER A 402 -6.56 26.49 -6.57
CA SER A 402 -5.76 25.43 -5.94
C SER A 402 -4.45 26.01 -5.42
N LEU A 403 -4.09 25.63 -4.19
CA LEU A 403 -2.87 26.06 -3.49
C LEU A 403 -2.00 24.82 -3.27
N ASN A 404 -0.88 24.72 -3.98
CA ASN A 404 0.04 23.59 -3.84
C ASN A 404 1.34 24.03 -3.16
N PRO A 405 1.87 23.28 -2.17
CA PRO A 405 3.21 23.52 -1.65
C PRO A 405 4.25 23.43 -2.77
N ASP A 406 5.22 24.35 -2.78
CA ASP A 406 6.36 24.40 -3.72
C ASP A 406 7.69 24.42 -2.96
#